data_AF-A0A9Q3FZ58-F1
#
_entry.id   AF-A0A9Q3FZ58-F1
#
_cell.length_a   1.000
_cell.length_b   1.000
_cell.length_c   1.000
_cell.angle_alpha   90.00
_cell.angle_beta   90.00
_cell.angle_gamma   90.00
#
_symmetry.space_group_name_H-M   'P 1'
#
loop_
_entity.id
_entity.type
_entity.pdbx_description
1 polymer ?
#
loop_
_entity_poly.entity_id
_entity_poly.type
_entity_poly.pdbx_seq_one_letter_code
_entity_poly.pdbx_strand_id
1 'polypeptide(L)'
;MLEKRWNAGLPADTLRKYLIDIHPTASSFNLMLDKVKHHAKQSMNDAFHYEKQKWDKSHKVPDFKVGDLILVSNLNFNNIKGPKKLKDSNVGPFLLLPYMEPMHFKWN
;
A
#
# COMPACT_ATOMS: atom_id res chain seq x y z
N MET A 1 -14.23 36.57 27.27
CA MET A 1 -13.26 37.62 26.90
C MET A 1 -11.89 36.97 26.75
N LEU A 2 -11.39 36.83 25.52
CA LEU A 2 -9.98 36.48 25.28
C LEU A 2 -9.53 37.24 24.02
N GLU A 3 -9.28 38.54 24.20
CA GLU A 3 -8.65 39.38 23.19
C GLU A 3 -7.22 38.88 22.94
N LYS A 4 -7.01 38.11 21.87
CA LYS A 4 -5.65 37.82 21.39
C LYS A 4 -5.16 39.02 20.58
N ARG A 5 -4.51 39.93 21.31
CA ARG A 5 -3.72 41.05 20.79
C ARG A 5 -2.85 40.61 19.61
N TRP A 6 -2.89 41.38 18.53
CA TRP A 6 -1.93 41.28 17.44
C TRP A 6 -0.55 41.67 17.98
N ASN A 7 0.34 40.70 18.16
CA ASN A 7 1.71 40.97 18.61
C ASN A 7 2.48 41.67 17.49
N ALA A 8 2.54 43.01 17.56
CA ALA A 8 3.29 43.87 16.63
C ALA A 8 4.82 43.68 16.67
N GLY A 9 5.33 42.77 17.53
CA GLY A 9 6.74 42.47 17.70
C GLY A 9 7.17 41.09 17.20
N LEU A 10 6.33 40.34 16.48
CA LEU A 10 6.81 39.17 15.75
C LEU A 10 7.68 39.68 14.59
N PRO A 11 8.99 39.35 14.53
CA PRO A 11 9.81 39.73 13.40
C PRO A 11 9.13 39.15 12.16
N ALA A 12 8.71 40.00 11.23
CA ALA A 12 8.10 39.58 9.97
C ALA A 12 8.98 38.52 9.25
N ASP A 13 10.28 38.55 9.53
CA ASP A 13 11.28 37.65 8.98
C ASP A 13 11.23 36.21 9.55
N THR A 14 10.63 36.00 10.72
CA THR A 14 10.53 34.65 11.32
C THR A 14 9.55 33.76 10.55
N LEU A 15 8.46 34.36 10.03
CA LEU A 15 7.51 33.69 9.16
C LEU A 15 8.05 33.57 7.72
N ARG A 16 8.90 34.51 7.29
CA ARG A 16 9.58 34.45 5.99
C ARG A 16 10.64 33.37 5.89
N LYS A 17 11.24 32.95 7.01
CA LYS A 17 12.29 31.92 7.01
C LYS A 17 11.84 30.57 6.42
N TYR A 18 10.54 30.27 6.48
CA TYR A 18 9.91 29.10 5.86
C TYR A 18 9.11 29.44 4.60
N LEU A 19 8.94 30.73 4.30
CA LEU A 19 8.31 31.19 3.08
C LEU A 19 9.34 31.06 1.98
N ILE A 20 9.11 30.14 1.06
CA ILE A 20 10.00 29.92 -0.06
C ILE A 20 9.81 31.12 -0.99
N ASP A 21 10.62 32.17 -0.83
CA ASP A 21 10.63 33.35 -1.71
C ASP A 21 11.31 32.94 -3.02
N ILE A 22 10.56 32.20 -3.81
CA ILE A 22 10.99 31.76 -5.12
C ILE A 22 10.40 32.74 -6.12
N HIS A 23 11.23 33.70 -6.55
CA HIS A 23 10.95 34.33 -7.83
C HIS A 23 10.93 33.21 -8.89
N PRO A 24 9.87 33.08 -9.71
CA PRO A 24 9.70 31.96 -10.64
C PRO A 24 10.70 32.11 -11.79
N THR A 25 11.91 31.63 -11.55
CA THR A 25 12.99 31.52 -12.52
C THR A 25 13.12 30.04 -12.86
N ALA A 26 13.54 29.70 -14.09
CA ALA A 26 13.64 28.30 -14.52
C ALA A 26 14.44 27.41 -13.54
N SER A 27 15.53 27.94 -12.96
CA SER A 27 16.35 27.24 -11.96
C SER A 27 15.59 26.94 -10.65
N SER A 28 14.71 27.83 -10.22
CA SER A 28 13.97 27.69 -8.97
C SER A 28 12.74 26.79 -9.13
N PHE A 29 12.14 26.78 -10.33
CA PHE A 29 11.14 25.78 -10.71
C PHE A 29 11.72 24.36 -10.73
N ASN A 30 12.93 24.17 -11.28
CA ASN A 30 13.57 22.85 -11.28
C ASN A 30 13.83 22.33 -9.85
N LEU A 31 14.32 23.20 -8.95
CA LEU A 31 14.49 22.86 -7.53
C LEU A 31 13.15 22.47 -6.86
N MET A 32 12.06 23.17 -7.21
CA MET A 32 10.72 22.84 -6.70
C MET A 32 10.26 21.48 -7.21
N LEU A 33 10.47 21.17 -8.49
CA LEU A 33 10.13 19.86 -9.06
C LEU A 33 10.89 18.72 -8.40
N ASP A 34 12.17 18.89 -8.13
CA ASP A 34 12.98 17.86 -7.47
C ASP A 34 12.51 17.60 -6.03
N LYS A 35 12.14 18.67 -5.30
CA LYS A 35 11.53 18.54 -3.97
C LYS A 35 10.19 17.82 -4.02
N VAL A 36 9.33 18.16 -4.99
CA VAL A 36 8.03 17.51 -5.18
C VAL A 36 8.20 16.02 -5.52
N LYS A 37 9.12 15.67 -6.43
CA LYS A 37 9.43 14.28 -6.75
C LYS A 37 9.93 13.50 -5.54
N HIS A 38 10.81 14.11 -4.75
CA HIS A 38 11.34 13.49 -3.54
C HIS A 38 10.23 13.23 -2.53
N HIS A 39 9.38 14.22 -2.27
CA HIS A 39 8.25 14.09 -1.35
C HIS A 39 7.21 13.07 -1.84
N ALA A 40 6.90 13.07 -3.14
CA ALA A 40 6.00 12.07 -3.73
C ALA A 40 6.55 10.66 -3.53
N LYS A 41 7.84 10.44 -3.76
CA LYS A 41 8.50 9.15 -3.52
C LYS A 41 8.43 8.73 -2.06
N GLN A 42 8.69 9.65 -1.13
CA GLN A 42 8.58 9.39 0.31
C GLN A 42 7.14 9.01 0.69
N SER A 43 6.16 9.79 0.25
CA SER A 43 4.75 9.52 0.53
C SER A 43 4.29 8.16 0.02
N MET A 44 4.75 7.73 -1.17
CA MET A 44 4.46 6.39 -1.69
C MET A 44 5.08 5.28 -0.82
N ASN A 45 6.33 5.46 -0.40
CA ASN A 45 7.01 4.50 0.47
C ASN A 45 6.33 4.41 1.84
N ASP A 46 5.96 5.53 2.43
CA ASP A 46 5.30 5.58 3.74
C ASP A 46 3.93 4.92 3.70
N ALA A 47 3.14 5.18 2.65
CA ALA A 47 1.86 4.53 2.44
C ALA A 47 2.01 3.01 2.28
N PHE A 48 3.00 2.56 1.51
CA PHE A 48 3.30 1.13 1.35
C PHE A 48 3.71 0.48 2.68
N HIS A 49 4.61 1.13 3.43
CA HIS A 49 5.05 0.63 4.73
C HIS A 49 3.90 0.55 5.74
N TYR A 50 3.01 1.54 5.76
CA TYR A 50 1.82 1.54 6.62
C TYR A 50 0.90 0.35 6.31
N GLU A 51 0.54 0.15 5.04
CA GLU A 51 -0.33 -0.95 4.64
C GLU A 51 0.32 -2.31 4.89
N LYS A 52 1.62 -2.45 4.61
CA LYS A 52 2.36 -3.67 4.92
C LYS A 52 2.34 -4.00 6.41
N GLN A 53 2.67 -3.03 7.28
CA GLN A 53 2.63 -3.25 8.73
C GLN A 53 1.23 -3.60 9.24
N LYS A 54 0.20 -2.96 8.69
CA LYS A 54 -1.20 -3.25 9.03
C LYS A 54 -1.60 -4.66 8.58
N TRP A 55 -1.19 -5.06 7.37
CA TRP A 55 -1.39 -6.40 6.86
C TRP A 55 -0.70 -7.44 7.75
N ASP A 56 0.59 -7.28 8.01
CA ASP A 56 1.38 -8.21 8.84
C ASP A 56 0.84 -8.34 10.26
N LYS A 57 0.29 -7.27 10.84
CA LYS A 57 -0.35 -7.31 12.18
C LYS A 57 -1.71 -8.01 12.18
N SER A 58 -2.49 -7.86 11.12
CA SER A 58 -3.87 -8.38 11.05
C SER A 58 -3.93 -9.80 10.48
N HIS A 59 -2.97 -10.17 9.64
CA HIS A 59 -2.89 -11.51 9.06
C HIS A 59 -2.32 -12.50 10.05
N LYS A 60 -3.20 -13.36 10.57
CA LYS A 60 -2.79 -14.62 11.15
C LYS A 60 -2.54 -15.58 10.01
N VAL A 61 -1.34 -16.15 9.94
CA VAL A 61 -1.09 -17.29 9.05
C VAL A 61 -2.01 -18.42 9.52
N PRO A 62 -2.97 -18.88 8.70
CA PRO A 62 -3.79 -20.01 9.07
C PRO A 62 -2.91 -21.27 9.15
N ASP A 63 -3.04 -22.01 10.26
CA ASP A 63 -2.42 -23.33 10.40
C ASP A 63 -3.30 -24.35 9.69
N PHE A 64 -2.81 -24.92 8.60
CA PHE A 64 -3.51 -25.94 7.83
C PHE A 64 -2.83 -27.29 8.03
N LYS A 65 -3.63 -28.33 8.28
CA LYS A 65 -3.15 -29.70 8.40
C LYS A 65 -3.50 -30.51 7.16
N VAL A 66 -2.64 -31.47 6.85
CA VAL A 66 -2.93 -32.46 5.79
C VAL A 66 -4.21 -33.21 6.18
N GLY A 67 -5.16 -33.25 5.25
CA GLY A 67 -6.50 -33.80 5.49
C GLY A 67 -7.59 -32.75 5.77
N ASP A 68 -7.23 -31.48 6.00
CA ASP A 68 -8.23 -30.42 6.18
C ASP A 68 -8.99 -30.12 4.90
N LEU A 69 -10.27 -29.81 5.04
CA LEU A 69 -11.13 -29.29 3.98
C LEU A 69 -11.10 -27.77 4.02
N ILE A 70 -10.49 -27.16 3.01
CA ILE A 70 -10.31 -25.71 2.93
C ILE A 70 -11.19 -25.09 1.84
N LEU A 71 -11.64 -23.86 2.08
CA LEU A 71 -12.29 -23.01 1.09
C LEU A 71 -11.27 -22.01 0.57
N VAL A 72 -11.22 -21.83 -0.74
CA VAL A 72 -10.32 -20.84 -1.36
C VAL A 72 -11.12 -19.65 -1.84
N SER A 73 -10.67 -18.44 -1.49
CA SER A 73 -11.35 -17.22 -1.87
C SER A 73 -11.20 -16.93 -3.35
N ASN A 74 -12.30 -16.52 -3.98
CA ASN A 74 -12.37 -16.10 -5.37
C ASN A 74 -11.75 -14.73 -5.65
N LEU A 75 -11.38 -13.97 -4.61
CA LEU A 75 -10.90 -12.59 -4.73
C LEU A 75 -9.57 -12.47 -5.49
N ASN A 76 -8.69 -13.48 -5.42
CA ASN A 76 -7.35 -13.43 -6.04
C ASN A 76 -7.20 -14.32 -7.29
N PHE A 77 -8.24 -15.06 -7.68
CA PHE A 77 -8.22 -15.82 -8.94
C PHE A 77 -8.51 -14.91 -10.14
N ASN A 78 -7.50 -14.15 -10.55
CA ASN A 78 -7.57 -13.17 -11.63
C ASN A 78 -7.75 -13.77 -13.05
N ASN A 79 -8.03 -15.07 -13.19
CA ASN A 79 -7.98 -15.72 -14.50
C ASN A 79 -9.16 -16.63 -14.84
N ILE A 80 -10.35 -16.38 -14.29
CA ILE A 80 -11.57 -17.06 -14.74
C ILE A 80 -12.41 -16.07 -15.54
N LYS A 81 -12.05 -15.90 -16.82
CA LYS A 81 -12.87 -15.20 -17.83
C LYS A 81 -14.26 -15.84 -17.84
N GLY A 82 -15.26 -15.15 -17.29
CA GLY A 82 -16.63 -15.65 -17.18
C GLY A 82 -17.60 -14.55 -16.75
N PRO A 83 -18.92 -14.77 -16.93
CA PRO A 83 -19.94 -13.76 -16.70
C PRO A 83 -19.88 -13.20 -15.27
N LYS A 84 -19.99 -11.88 -15.17
CA LYS A 84 -19.76 -11.04 -13.98
C LYS A 84 -20.84 -11.16 -12.90
N LYS A 85 -21.79 -12.10 -13.03
CA LYS A 85 -22.90 -12.26 -12.07
C LYS A 85 -22.50 -13.19 -10.93
N LEU A 86 -22.88 -12.79 -9.70
CA LEU A 86 -22.57 -13.37 -8.38
C LEU A 86 -21.84 -14.71 -8.45
N LYS A 87 -20.50 -14.64 -8.43
CA LYS A 87 -19.70 -15.80 -8.04
C LYS A 87 -19.72 -15.86 -6.52
N ASP A 88 -19.86 -17.06 -5.97
CA ASP A 88 -19.68 -17.26 -4.55
C ASP A 88 -18.32 -16.72 -4.12
N SER A 89 -18.27 -16.10 -2.94
CA SER A 89 -17.04 -15.47 -2.42
C SER A 89 -15.89 -16.47 -2.29
N ASN A 90 -16.23 -17.74 -2.10
CA ASN A 90 -15.31 -18.86 -1.93
C ASN A 90 -15.71 -20.05 -2.81
N VAL A 91 -14.74 -20.86 -3.22
CA VAL A 91 -14.92 -22.15 -3.91
C VAL A 91 -14.32 -23.28 -3.08
N GLY A 92 -14.96 -24.43 -3.11
CA GLY A 92 -14.54 -25.64 -2.41
C GLY A 92 -15.73 -26.37 -1.77
N PRO A 93 -15.48 -27.29 -0.82
CA PRO A 93 -14.22 -27.53 -0.14
C PRO A 93 -13.19 -28.33 -0.94
N PHE A 94 -11.90 -28.07 -0.71
CA PHE A 94 -10.77 -28.82 -1.27
C PHE A 94 -10.01 -29.55 -0.16
N LEU A 95 -9.57 -30.77 -0.43
CA LEU A 95 -8.75 -31.56 0.50
C LEU A 95 -7.29 -31.14 0.41
N LEU A 96 -6.67 -30.80 1.54
CA LEU A 96 -5.24 -30.48 1.60
C LEU A 96 -4.42 -31.78 1.60
N LEU A 97 -3.67 -31.99 0.52
CA LEU A 97 -2.80 -33.16 0.33
C LEU A 97 -1.34 -32.82 0.66
N PRO A 98 -0.53 -33.79 1.10
CA PRO A 98 0.91 -33.57 1.26
C PRO A 98 1.54 -33.31 -0.11
N TYR A 99 2.53 -32.42 -0.14
CA TYR A 99 3.31 -32.20 -1.37
C TYR A 99 4.04 -33.49 -1.73
N MET A 100 3.65 -34.11 -2.83
CA MET A 100 4.41 -35.16 -3.49
C MET A 100 5.14 -34.52 -4.66
N GLU A 101 6.46 -34.71 -4.75
CA GLU A 101 7.22 -34.29 -5.92
C GLU A 101 6.55 -34.85 -7.19
N PRO A 102 6.47 -34.07 -8.28
CA PRO A 102 5.93 -34.58 -9.52
C PRO A 102 6.80 -35.75 -9.97
N MET A 103 6.28 -36.97 -9.83
CA MET A 103 6.88 -38.14 -10.46
C MET A 103 6.94 -37.85 -11.95
N HIS A 104 8.15 -37.64 -12.46
CA HIS A 104 8.42 -37.54 -13.88
C HIS A 104 8.07 -38.89 -14.51
N PHE A 105 6.81 -39.04 -14.93
CA PHE A 105 6.39 -40.14 -15.77
C PHE A 105 7.07 -39.96 -17.12
N LYS A 106 8.19 -40.66 -17.29
CA LYS A 106 8.74 -40.93 -18.62
C LYS A 106 7.79 -41.92 -19.29
N TRP A 107 7.08 -41.44 -20.30
CA TRP A 107 6.40 -42.30 -21.25
C TRP A 107 7.48 -43.00 -22.08
N ASN A 108 7.56 -44.33 -21.97
CA ASN A 108 8.30 -45.17 -22.91
C ASN A 108 7.45 -45.42 -24.15
#